data_AF-A0A2G6KE62-F1
#
_entry.id   AF-A0A2G6KE62-F1
#
_cell.length_a   1.000
_cell.length_b   1.000
_cell.length_c   1.000
_cell.angle_alpha   90.00
_cell.angle_beta   90.00
_cell.angle_gamma   90.00
#
_symmetry.space_group_name_H-M   'P 1'
#
loop_
_entity.id
_entity.type
_entity.pdbx_description
1 polymer ?
#
loop_
_entity_poly.entity_id
_entity_poly.type
_entity_poly.pdbx_seq_one_letter_code
_entity_poly.pdbx_strand_id
1 'polypeptide(L)' 'MYVELENFETGWYGVSLGLKKEEIDGLIEQLMNLKTHLGQHFHLTSYYKGEGGIGNIEFYVQEEYDDNMTIMGEAITPT' A
#
# COMPACT_ATOMS: atom_id res chain seq x y z
N MET A 1 -2.62 0.19 -11.78
CA MET A 1 -2.00 0.92 -10.64
C MET A 1 -1.36 2.23 -11.10
N TYR A 2 -1.84 3.35 -10.56
CA TYR A 2 -1.19 4.67 -10.60
C TYR A 2 -0.61 4.95 -9.20
N VAL A 3 0.61 5.48 -9.12
CA VAL A 3 1.26 5.74 -7.83
C VAL A 3 1.80 7.16 -7.80
N GLU A 4 1.51 7.87 -6.71
CA GLU A 4 2.02 9.21 -6.45
C GLU A 4 2.76 9.23 -5.11
N LEU A 5 3.92 9.89 -5.11
CA LEU A 5 4.75 10.10 -3.92
C LEU A 5 4.71 11.58 -3.56
N GLU A 6 4.25 11.89 -2.37
CA GLU A 6 4.24 13.25 -1.82
C GLU A 6 5.39 13.39 -0.83
N ASN A 7 6.27 14.38 -1.02
CA ASN A 7 7.30 14.71 -0.03
C ASN A 7 6.74 15.73 0.97
N PHE A 8 6.70 15.38 2.25
CA PHE A 8 6.24 16.29 3.29
C PHE A 8 7.34 17.24 3.80
N GLU A 9 8.55 17.20 3.24
CA GLU A 9 9.72 18.01 3.65
C GLU A 9 10.11 17.82 5.13
N THR A 10 9.78 16.66 5.69
CA THR A 10 10.08 16.27 7.07
C THR A 10 10.90 14.98 7.18
N GLY A 11 11.31 14.43 6.03
CA GLY A 11 11.86 13.07 5.92
C GLY A 11 10.80 11.98 5.77
N TRP A 12 9.52 12.31 5.96
CA TRP A 12 8.38 11.43 5.70
C TRP A 12 7.79 11.69 4.32
N TYR A 13 7.25 10.64 3.72
CA TYR A 13 6.62 10.67 2.41
C TYR A 13 5.21 10.07 2.47
N GLY A 14 4.28 10.67 1.74
CA GLY A 14 2.96 10.12 1.48
C GLY A 14 3.00 9.23 0.23
N VAL A 15 2.26 8.12 0.26
CA VAL A 15 2.10 7.23 -0.89
C VAL A 15 0.61 7.11 -1.21
N SER A 16 0.24 7.50 -2.42
CA SER A 16 -1.12 7.36 -2.93
C SER A 16 -1.17 6.29 -4.03
N LEU A 17 -2.06 5.30 -3.88
CA LEU A 17 -2.25 4.20 -4.83
C LEU A 17 -3.63 4.27 -5.49
N GLY A 18 -3.65 4.59 -6.77
CA GLY A 18 -4.83 4.47 -7.61
C GLY A 18 -4.96 3.06 -8.16
N LEU A 19 -6.03 2.37 -7.80
CA LEU A 19 -6.36 1.02 -8.28
C LEU A 19 -7.62 1.04 -9.13
N LYS A 20 -7.64 0.25 -10.21
CA LYS A 20 -8.87 -0.07 -10.93
C LYS A 20 -9.74 -0.98 -10.09
N LYS A 21 -11.04 -1.00 -10.37
CA LYS A 21 -12.00 -1.86 -9.66
C LYS A 21 -11.57 -3.33 -9.67
N GLU A 22 -11.08 -3.84 -10.79
CA GLU A 22 -10.62 -5.22 -10.93
C GLU A 22 -9.31 -5.49 -10.17
N GLU A 23 -8.48 -4.46 -9.99
CA GLU A 23 -7.24 -4.56 -9.19
C GLU A 23 -7.56 -4.58 -7.67
N ILE A 24 -8.67 -3.97 -7.24
CA ILE A 24 -9.13 -3.99 -5.84
C ILE A 24 -9.49 -5.42 -5.41
N ASP A 25 -10.24 -6.15 -6.23
CA ASP A 25 -10.63 -7.53 -5.90
C ASP A 25 -9.41 -8.43 -5.72
N GLY A 26 -8.41 -8.29 -6.61
CA GLY A 26 -7.14 -8.99 -6.48
C GLY A 26 -6.36 -8.62 -5.23
N LEU A 27 -6.33 -7.33 -4.85
CA LEU A 27 -5.68 -6.89 -3.61
C LEU A 27 -6.38 -7.47 -2.38
N ILE A 28 -7.71 -7.46 -2.34
CA ILE A 28 -8.50 -8.06 -1.25
C ILE A 28 -8.17 -9.54 -1.10
N GLU A 29 -8.11 -10.28 -2.21
CA GLU A 29 -7.76 -11.70 -2.20
C GLU A 29 -6.37 -11.94 -1.59
N GLN A 30 -5.35 -11.17 -2.01
CA GLN A 30 -4.00 -11.31 -1.47
C GLN A 30 -3.92 -10.96 0.02
N LEU A 31 -4.64 -9.93 0.47
CA LEU A 31 -4.71 -9.58 1.90
C LEU A 31 -5.39 -10.69 2.73
N MET A 32 -6.44 -11.30 2.20
CA MET A 32 -7.10 -12.46 2.83
C MET A 32 -6.16 -13.68 2.89
N ASN A 33 -5.36 -13.89 1.84
CA ASN A 33 -4.35 -14.94 1.82
C ASN A 33 -3.24 -14.70 2.86
N LEU A 34 -2.74 -13.48 3.02
CA LEU A 34 -1.76 -13.14 4.07
C LEU A 34 -2.30 -13.41 5.47
N LYS A 35 -3.56 -13.05 5.73
CA LYS A 35 -4.21 -13.28 7.02
C LYS A 35 -4.30 -14.77 7.38
N THR A 36 -4.33 -15.66 6.39
CA THR A 36 -4.49 -17.12 6.60
C THR A 36 -3.17 -17.88 6.58
N HIS A 37 -2.16 -17.38 5.86
CA HIS A 37 -0.86 -18.03 5.70
C HIS A 37 0.25 -17.16 6.30
N LEU A 38 0.38 -17.25 7.62
CA LEU A 38 1.40 -16.51 8.38
C LEU A 38 2.81 -16.89 7.87
N GLY A 39 3.62 -15.88 7.55
CA GLY A 39 4.96 -16.04 6.96
C GLY A 39 5.03 -15.85 5.44
N GLN A 40 3.92 -15.56 4.78
CA GLN A 40 3.91 -15.11 3.38
C GLN A 40 3.99 -13.59 3.26
N HIS A 41 4.34 -13.12 2.07
CA HIS A 41 4.29 -11.72 1.66
C HIS A 41 3.83 -11.66 0.19
N PHE A 42 3.34 -10.49 -0.24
CA PHE A 42 3.11 -10.22 -1.66
C PHE A 42 3.55 -8.81 -2.01
N HIS A 43 3.65 -8.56 -3.31
CA HIS A 43 4.16 -7.30 -3.84
C HIS A 43 3.17 -6.66 -4.80
N LEU A 44 3.03 -5.33 -4.70
CA LEU A 44 2.50 -4.49 -5.77
C LEU A 44 3.68 -3.81 -6.45
N THR A 45 3.88 -4.13 -7.73
CA THR A 45 4.99 -3.60 -8.53
C THR A 45 4.47 -2.69 -9.64
N SER A 46 5.17 -1.60 -9.89
CA SER A 46 4.90 -0.71 -11.01
C SER A 46 5.80 -1.05 -12.20
N TYR A 47 5.37 -0.72 -13.41
CA TYR A 47 6.28 -0.73 -14.56
C TYR A 47 7.15 0.52 -14.51
N TYR A 48 8.39 0.37 -14.03
CA TYR A 48 9.33 1.47 -13.82
C TYR A 48 9.61 2.23 -15.13
N LYS A 49 9.25 3.51 -15.17
CA LYS A 49 9.58 4.44 -16.26
C LYS A 49 9.86 5.82 -15.65
N GLY A 50 10.98 6.45 -16.03
CA GLY A 50 11.37 7.80 -15.57
C GLY A 50 12.46 7.82 -14.48
N GLU A 51 12.73 9.00 -13.91
CA GLU A 51 13.70 9.22 -12.82
C GLU A 51 12.97 9.36 -11.48
N GLY A 52 13.09 8.34 -10.62
CA GLY A 52 12.49 8.32 -9.28
C GLY A 52 11.04 7.83 -9.24
N GLY A 53 10.64 7.25 -8.11
CA GLY A 53 9.29 6.75 -7.86
C GLY A 53 9.25 5.49 -7.00
N ILE A 54 8.05 4.93 -6.81
CA ILE A 54 7.86 3.69 -6.05
C ILE A 54 7.98 2.49 -6.96
N GLY A 55 9.00 1.69 -6.67
CA GLY A 55 9.25 0.47 -7.39
C GLY A 55 8.38 -0.70 -6.92
N ASN A 56 8.32 -0.87 -5.61
CA ASN A 56 7.77 -2.06 -4.99
C ASN A 56 7.09 -1.66 -3.68
N ILE A 57 5.89 -2.21 -3.46
CA ILE A 57 5.20 -2.13 -2.18
C ILE A 57 4.99 -3.56 -1.71
N GLU A 58 5.62 -3.91 -0.60
CA GLU A 58 5.51 -5.23 0.00
C GLU A 58 4.49 -5.21 1.14
N PHE A 59 3.63 -6.23 1.16
CA PHE A 59 2.70 -6.50 2.24
C PHE A 59 3.08 -7.82 2.88
N TYR A 60 3.23 -7.82 4.20
CA TYR A 60 3.56 -8.99 4.99
C TYR A 60 2.88 -8.91 6.36
N VAL A 61 2.84 -10.04 7.08
CA VAL A 61 2.37 -10.06 8.48
C VAL A 61 3.57 -9.82 9.38
N GLN A 62 3.55 -8.73 10.15
CA GLN A 62 4.60 -8.44 11.13
C GLN A 62 4.50 -9.38 12.35
N GLU A 63 5.64 -9.71 12.95
CA GLU A 63 5.70 -10.31 14.29
C GLU A 63 5.45 -9.24 15.36
N GLU A 64 5.23 -9.61 16.63
CA GLU A 64 4.89 -8.67 17.71
C GLU A 64 6.00 -7.59 17.91
N TYR A 65 5.77 -6.41 17.34
CA TYR A 65 6.57 -5.18 17.49
C TYR A 65 5.65 -3.99 17.77
N ASP A 66 6.22 -2.83 18.11
CA ASP A 66 5.47 -1.60 18.32
C ASP A 66 4.72 -1.17 17.04
N ASP A 67 3.41 -0.98 17.15
CA ASP A 67 2.56 -0.51 16.06
C ASP A 67 2.83 0.96 15.74
N ASN A 68 3.26 1.25 14.52
CA ASN A 68 3.48 2.62 14.02
C ASN A 68 2.48 3.03 12.92
N MET A 69 1.42 2.23 12.71
CA MET A 69 0.40 2.45 11.68
C MET A 69 -0.96 2.72 12.31
N THR A 70 -1.68 3.72 11.79
CA THR A 70 -3.10 3.96 12.09
C THR A 70 -3.92 3.70 10.83
N ILE A 71 -5.01 2.92 10.95
CA ILE A 71 -5.96 2.72 9.85
C ILE A 71 -7.11 3.71 10.03
N MET A 72 -7.33 4.55 9.02
CA MET A 72 -8.43 5.51 8.98
C MET A 72 -9.48 5.09 7.94
N GLY A 73 -10.75 5.41 8.21
CA GLY A 73 -11.87 5.11 7.31
C GLY A 73 -11.99 6.09 6.15
N GLU A 74 -13.10 6.01 5.41
CA GLU A 74 -13.37 6.87 4.25
C GLU A 74 -13.22 8.35 4.59
N ALA A 75 -12.52 9.09 3.72
CA ALA A 75 -12.49 10.54 3.77
C ALA A 75 -13.88 11.08 3.41
N ILE A 76 -14.64 11.49 4.42
CA ILE A 76 -15.89 12.22 4.23
C ILE A 76 -15.58 13.53 3.53
N THR A 77 -16.12 13.72 2.32
CA THR A 77 -16.08 15.02 1.66
C THR A 77 -16.84 16.02 2.55
N PRO A 78 -16.26 17.18 2.90
CA PRO A 78 -17.00 18.20 3.63
C PRO A 78 -18.27 18.55 2.84
N THR A 79 -19.44 18.36 3.47
CA THR A 79 -20.74 18.78 2.91
C THR A 79 -20.94 20.28 3.02
#